data_AF-A0A6J4T632-F1
#
_entry.id   AF-A0A6J4T632-F1
#
_cell.length_a   1.000
_cell.length_b   1.000
_cell.length_c   1.000
_cell.angle_alpha   90.00
_cell.angle_beta   90.00
_cell.angle_gamma   90.00
#
_symmetry.space_group_name_H-M   'P 1'
#
loop_
_entity.id
_entity.type
_entity.pdbx_description
1 polymer ?
#
loop_
_entity_poly.entity_id
_entity_poly.type
_entity_poly.pdbx_seq_one_letter_code
_entity_poly.pdbx_strand_id
1 'polypeptide(L)'
;TARFVSAGGYHHHLGFNVWRGVGVGPAPADAVGLRHWTLQVAGVSELEALKKRLKRLGVAFEERDGGLLARYPSGTAVLAVPHAQG
;
A
#
# COMPACT_ATOMS: atom_id res chain seq x y z
N THR A 1 11.17 -14.11 -8.94
CA THR A 1 10.19 -14.49 -7.89
C THR A 1 8.91 -13.71 -8.04
N ALA A 2 7.79 -14.32 -7.66
CA ALA A 2 6.53 -13.64 -7.43
C ALA A 2 6.02 -13.99 -6.02
N ARG A 3 5.30 -13.06 -5.39
CA ARG A 3 4.60 -13.29 -4.13
C ARG A 3 3.17 -12.81 -4.27
N PHE A 4 2.27 -13.50 -3.60
CA PHE A 4 0.84 -13.21 -3.61
C PHE A 4 0.35 -13.12 -2.17
N VAL A 5 -0.50 -12.13 -1.89
CA VAL A 5 -1.11 -11.93 -0.58
C VAL A 5 -2.63 -11.85 -0.73
N SER A 6 -3.32 -12.33 0.29
CA SER A 6 -4.78 -12.26 0.40
C SER A 6 -5.21 -12.02 1.84
N ALA A 7 -6.48 -11.65 2.00
CA ALA A 7 -7.14 -11.47 3.27
C ALA A 7 -8.60 -11.94 3.16
N GLY A 8 -9.24 -12.31 4.27
CA GLY A 8 -10.67 -12.63 4.29
C GLY A 8 -11.08 -13.90 3.52
N GLY A 9 -10.15 -14.84 3.29
CA GLY A 9 -10.46 -16.13 2.66
C GLY A 9 -10.54 -16.13 1.13
N TYR A 10 -10.37 -14.97 0.47
CA TYR A 10 -10.26 -14.91 -0.98
C TYR A 10 -8.87 -15.37 -1.46
N HIS A 11 -8.78 -16.05 -2.61
CA HIS A 11 -7.55 -16.75 -3.00
C HIS A 11 -6.37 -15.81 -3.34
N HIS A 12 -6.58 -14.64 -3.97
CA HIS A 12 -5.49 -13.67 -4.21
C HIS A 12 -6.01 -12.23 -4.29
N HIS A 13 -5.50 -11.32 -3.46
CA HIS A 13 -5.83 -9.89 -3.57
C HIS A 13 -4.76 -9.09 -4.31
N LEU A 14 -3.47 -9.42 -4.09
CA LEU A 14 -2.38 -8.66 -4.69
C LEU A 14 -1.19 -9.57 -4.99
N GLY A 15 -0.65 -9.44 -6.21
CA GLY A 15 0.58 -10.09 -6.64
C GLY A 15 1.67 -9.07 -6.92
N PHE A 16 2.90 -9.37 -6.51
CA PHE A 16 4.09 -8.57 -6.82
C PHE A 16 5.25 -9.46 -7.24
N ASN A 17 6.02 -9.01 -8.23
CA ASN A 17 7.07 -9.79 -8.87
C ASN A 17 8.32 -8.95 -9.10
N VAL A 18 9.42 -9.64 -9.43
CA VAL A 18 10.72 -9.04 -9.79
C VAL A 18 11.11 -9.34 -11.23
N TRP A 19 10.14 -9.50 -12.15
CA TRP A 19 10.44 -9.90 -13.53
C TRP A 19 11.32 -8.90 -14.28
N ARG A 20 11.26 -7.61 -13.92
CA ARG A 20 12.16 -6.57 -14.45
C ARG A 20 13.46 -6.40 -13.67
N GLY A 21 13.70 -7.20 -12.64
CA GLY A 21 14.87 -7.13 -11.76
C GLY A 21 14.55 -6.63 -10.34
N VAL A 22 15.55 -6.67 -9.47
CA VAL A 22 15.51 -6.14 -8.10
C VAL A 22 16.11 -4.74 -8.09
N GLY A 23 15.53 -3.81 -7.31
CA GLY A 23 16.04 -2.45 -7.22
C GLY A 23 15.75 -1.57 -8.44
N VAL A 24 14.81 -1.99 -9.31
CA VAL A 24 14.34 -1.17 -10.42
C VAL A 24 13.70 0.11 -9.85
N GLY A 25 14.19 1.26 -10.32
CA GLY A 25 13.67 2.56 -9.93
C GLY A 25 12.22 2.79 -10.40
N PRO A 26 11.61 3.91 -9.98
CA PRO A 26 10.25 4.25 -10.39
C PRO A 26 10.12 4.41 -11.91
N ALA A 27 8.90 4.18 -12.41
CA ALA A 27 8.56 4.54 -13.78
C ALA A 27 8.66 6.07 -13.98
N PRO A 28 8.91 6.54 -15.21
CA PRO A 28 8.87 7.97 -15.53
C PRO A 28 7.56 8.62 -15.07
N ALA A 29 7.62 9.88 -14.61
CA ALA A 29 6.47 10.56 -14.02
C ALA A 29 5.33 10.83 -15.02
N ASP A 30 5.66 10.92 -16.30
CA ASP A 30 4.75 11.12 -17.44
C ASP A 30 4.26 9.80 -18.08
N ALA A 31 4.75 8.66 -17.60
CA ALA A 31 4.29 7.37 -18.08
C ALA A 31 2.87 7.06 -17.56
N VAL A 32 2.06 6.43 -18.40
CA VAL A 32 0.79 5.84 -17.97
C VAL A 32 1.08 4.72 -16.97
N GLY A 33 0.44 4.76 -15.80
CA GLY A 33 0.69 3.78 -14.75
C GLY A 33 -0.29 3.86 -13.58
N LEU A 34 -0.05 2.98 -12.59
CA LEU A 34 -0.82 2.93 -11.35
C LEU A 34 -0.46 4.14 -10.47
N ARG A 35 -1.43 5.00 -10.17
CA ARG A 35 -1.22 6.13 -9.24
C ARG A 35 -1.01 5.64 -7.80
N HIS A 36 -1.97 4.87 -7.31
CA HIS A 36 -1.91 4.11 -6.07
C HIS A 36 -3.03 3.07 -6.10
N TRP A 37 -2.98 2.10 -5.19
CA TRP A 37 -4.13 1.28 -4.84
C TRP A 37 -4.57 1.62 -3.42
N THR A 38 -5.81 1.27 -3.08
CA THR A 38 -6.40 1.59 -1.78
C THR A 38 -6.59 0.31 -0.96
N LEU A 39 -6.11 0.33 0.29
CA LEU A 39 -6.35 -0.71 1.28
C LEU A 39 -7.44 -0.22 2.25
N GLN A 40 -8.63 -0.80 2.17
CA GLN A 40 -9.67 -0.52 3.15
C GLN A 40 -9.43 -1.37 4.40
N VAL A 41 -9.23 -0.70 5.54
CA VAL A 41 -9.08 -1.37 6.85
C VAL A 41 -10.40 -1.32 7.61
N ALA A 42 -10.57 -2.20 8.61
CA ALA A 42 -11.85 -2.41 9.30
C ALA A 42 -12.45 -1.13 9.94
N GLY A 43 -11.64 -0.12 10.22
CA GLY A 43 -12.09 1.17 10.73
C GLY A 43 -10.95 2.03 11.26
N VAL A 44 -11.30 3.12 11.95
CA VAL A 44 -10.33 4.11 12.47
C VAL A 44 -9.33 3.48 13.44
N SER A 45 -9.78 2.61 14.35
CA SER A 45 -8.88 1.94 15.31
C SER A 45 -7.81 1.10 14.62
N GLU A 46 -8.16 0.42 13.53
CA GLU A 46 -7.20 -0.39 12.76
C GLU A 46 -6.25 0.50 11.96
N LEU A 47 -6.73 1.63 11.44
CA LEU A 47 -5.88 2.62 10.77
C LEU A 47 -4.84 3.20 11.74
N GLU A 48 -5.24 3.51 12.98
CA GLU A 48 -4.32 3.99 14.02
C GLU A 48 -3.31 2.91 14.46
N ALA A 49 -3.74 1.65 14.53
CA ALA A 49 -2.84 0.52 14.77
C ALA A 49 -1.79 0.39 13.64
N LEU A 50 -2.23 0.53 12.38
CA LEU A 50 -1.35 0.55 11.22
C LEU A 50 -0.36 1.73 11.27
N LYS A 51 -0.83 2.93 11.59
CA LYS A 51 0.01 4.14 11.77
C LYS A 51 1.14 3.89 12.77
N LYS A 52 0.81 3.33 13.94
CA LYS A 52 1.81 2.98 14.97
C LYS A 52 2.80 1.92 14.49
N ARG A 53 2.33 0.93 13.73
CA ARG A 53 3.19 -0.11 13.13
C ARG A 53 4.17 0.49 12.10
N LEU A 54 3.70 1.38 11.22
CA LEU A 54 4.56 2.05 10.25
C LEU A 54 5.64 2.90 10.94
N LYS A 55 5.26 3.69 11.96
CA LYS A 55 6.21 4.46 12.78
C LYS A 55 7.28 3.57 13.43
N ARG A 56 6.87 2.46 14.06
CA ARG A 56 7.80 1.52 14.71
C ARG A 56 8.78 0.88 13.71
N LEU A 57 8.35 0.63 12.48
CA LEU A 57 9.18 0.06 11.42
C LEU A 57 10.03 1.11 10.70
N GLY A 58 9.91 2.40 11.03
CA GLY A 58 10.59 3.49 10.32
C GLY A 58 10.13 3.67 8.88
N VAL A 59 8.92 3.21 8.53
CA VAL A 59 8.36 3.37 7.19
C VAL A 59 7.71 4.75 7.09
N ALA A 60 8.16 5.54 6.10
CA ALA A 60 7.60 6.84 5.81
C ALA A 60 6.17 6.72 5.23
N PHE A 61 5.29 7.62 5.65
CA PHE A 61 3.94 7.76 5.12
C PHE A 61 3.47 9.21 5.22
N GLU A 62 2.51 9.56 4.39
CA GLU A 62 1.82 10.86 4.36
C GLU A 62 0.38 10.67 4.84
N GLU A 63 -0.15 11.62 5.61
CA GLU A 63 -1.58 11.63 5.94
C GLU A 63 -2.34 12.28 4.78
N ARG A 64 -3.36 11.59 4.26
CA ARG A 64 -4.13 12.05 3.09
C ARG A 64 -5.59 11.67 3.21
N ASP A 65 -6.49 12.66 3.20
CA ASP A 65 -7.95 12.47 3.25
C ASP A 65 -8.43 11.54 4.37
N GLY A 66 -7.82 11.66 5.57
CA GLY A 66 -8.12 10.77 6.71
C GLY A 66 -7.54 9.35 6.59
N GLY A 67 -6.68 9.11 5.60
CA GLY A 67 -5.93 7.87 5.39
C GLY A 67 -4.41 8.04 5.50
N LEU A 68 -3.68 6.95 5.24
CA LEU A 68 -2.22 6.89 5.29
C LEU A 68 -1.68 6.43 3.93
N LEU A 69 -0.96 7.31 3.23
CA LEU A 69 -0.31 7.00 1.96
C LEU A 69 1.14 6.60 2.20
N ALA A 70 1.51 5.37 1.87
CA ALA A 70 2.90 4.90 1.90
C ALA A 70 3.41 4.60 0.49
N ARG A 71 4.66 4.96 0.20
CA ARG A 71 5.34 4.65 -1.06
C ARG A 71 6.43 3.61 -0.87
N TYR A 72 6.42 2.63 -1.77
CA TYR A 72 7.54 1.72 -1.96
C TYR A 72 8.64 2.43 -2.78
N PRO A 73 9.94 2.07 -2.65
CA PRO A 73 11.03 2.71 -3.39
C PRO A 73 10.86 2.74 -4.91
N SER A 74 10.14 1.77 -5.51
CA SER A 74 9.81 1.79 -6.94
C SER A 74 8.71 2.79 -7.32
N GLY A 75 8.28 3.66 -6.40
CA GLY A 75 7.24 4.67 -6.61
C GLY A 75 5.80 4.18 -6.42
N THR A 76 5.56 2.86 -6.39
CA THR A 76 4.23 2.30 -6.14
C THR A 76 3.69 2.74 -4.78
N ALA A 77 2.47 3.29 -4.76
CA ALA A 77 1.85 3.79 -3.54
C ALA A 77 0.64 2.95 -3.11
N VAL A 78 0.46 2.82 -1.80
CA VAL A 78 -0.74 2.29 -1.15
C VAL A 78 -1.35 3.35 -0.25
N LEU A 79 -2.65 3.63 -0.43
CA LEU A 79 -3.42 4.45 0.49
C LEU A 79 -4.24 3.54 1.41
N ALA A 80 -3.95 3.51 2.70
CA ALA A 80 -4.82 2.87 3.67
C ALA A 80 -5.92 3.83 4.12
N VAL A 81 -7.18 3.40 4.08
CA VAL A 81 -8.34 4.20 4.52
C VAL A 81 -9.22 3.37 5.45
N PRO A 82 -9.88 3.99 6.45
CA PRO A 82 -10.84 3.27 7.27
C PRO A 82 -12.10 3.00 6.45
N HIS A 83 -12.68 1.80 6.59
CA HIS A 83 -14.01 1.52 6.07
C HIS A 83 -15.01 2.46 6.78
N ALA A 84 -15.83 3.17 6.01
CA ALA A 84 -16.94 3.95 6.57
C ALA A 84 -17.93 2.96 7.19
N GLN A 85 -18.18 3.06 8.49
CA GLN A 85 -19.30 2.35 9.08
C GLN A 85 -20.57 3.02 8.53
N GLY A 86 -21.34 2.26 7.77
CA GLY A 86 -22.68 2.67 7.33
C GLY A 86 -23.65 2.71 8.50
#